data_AF-A0AAD6ZHM8-F1
#
_entry.id   AF-A0AAD6ZHM8-F1
#
_cell.length_a   1.000
_cell.length_b   1.000
_cell.length_c   1.000
_cell.angle_alpha   90.00
_cell.angle_beta   90.00
_cell.angle_gamma   90.00
#
_symmetry.space_group_name_H-M   'P 1'
#
loop_
_entity.id
_entity.type
_entity.pdbx_description
1 polymer ?
#
loop_
_entity_poly.entity_id
_entity_poly.type
_entity_poly.pdbx_seq_one_letter_code
_entity_poly.pdbx_strand_id
1 'polypeptide(L)'
;MFKAAMDIPHGEIKACREFLYLEHYDVTYLSDFGIPIKLQPRKSDCIASMRIWTVFKQKAGAGIELTREQAVDKIVPISIIPATWTVSRVPTAYLVDLSDSRELLKVGHRTVAIDAFIRAEDQDSWGGSSGHAKGDANTAGFMPDLTKTIRCRRCPFKCNGISTCEFNSTCKSCNRNAKLSNYSSNGTQGVLYLKPPFIGCTKWIPAERFNHHYLPIPANMDLNTLQFVMQNNGHLPGSPLTVNETCPLTVHAGLEPLPIQPYILNGQIKSARIVKRKYPTEMIIFVPVDRSNHASQKALVVPRNPHNHPAHPKTKPSANDRRTLSKAAEATGVVGSMVQGLLNALSTSLIYDGEQVAAIAPAFMDHRRVRDFIDEQKKKDYPRGMG
;
A
#
# COMPACT_ATOMS: atom_id res chain seq x y z
N MET A 1 33.33 -0.29 -49.74
CA MET A 1 33.44 0.94 -48.94
C MET A 1 33.84 0.56 -47.53
N PHE A 2 35.04 1.00 -47.15
CA PHE A 2 35.77 0.91 -45.88
C PHE A 2 35.44 -0.17 -44.84
N LYS A 3 36.34 -1.17 -44.82
CA LYS A 3 36.74 -1.95 -43.64
C LYS A 3 37.72 -1.08 -42.84
N ALA A 4 37.47 -0.85 -41.56
CA ALA A 4 38.46 -0.29 -40.64
C ALA A 4 38.49 -1.17 -39.39
N ALA A 5 39.64 -1.83 -39.19
CA ALA A 5 40.03 -2.42 -37.93
C ALA A 5 40.52 -1.29 -37.02
N MET A 6 40.13 -1.32 -35.74
CA MET A 6 40.83 -0.58 -34.69
C MET A 6 41.24 -1.56 -33.61
N ASP A 7 42.55 -1.72 -33.50
CA ASP A 7 43.25 -2.30 -32.36
C ASP A 7 43.02 -1.44 -31.12
N ILE A 8 42.77 -2.07 -29.98
CA ILE A 8 42.78 -1.41 -28.65
C ILE A 8 43.96 -1.99 -27.86
N PRO A 9 44.89 -1.16 -27.36
CA PRO A 9 46.05 -1.65 -26.62
C PRO A 9 45.68 -2.11 -25.21
N HIS A 10 46.38 -3.16 -24.75
CA HIS A 10 46.45 -3.55 -23.34
C HIS A 10 47.08 -2.42 -22.51
N GLY A 11 46.28 -1.76 -21.68
CA GLY A 11 46.73 -0.76 -20.71
C GLY A 11 45.74 -0.61 -19.56
N GLU A 12 46.21 -0.97 -18.37
CA GLU A 12 45.69 -0.69 -17.01
C GLU A 12 44.33 0.03 -16.89
N ILE A 13 43.28 -0.72 -16.58
CA ILE A 13 42.06 -0.14 -16.01
C ILE A 13 42.30 0.06 -14.51
N LYS A 14 42.62 1.30 -14.13
CA LYS A 14 42.46 1.80 -12.76
C LYS A 14 40.99 1.62 -12.35
N ALA A 15 40.79 1.02 -11.18
CA ALA A 15 39.48 0.80 -10.59
C ALA A 15 38.73 2.12 -10.33
N CYS A 16 37.78 2.44 -11.20
CA CYS A 16 36.69 3.35 -10.85
C CYS A 16 35.68 2.56 -10.00
N ARG A 17 35.62 2.93 -8.73
CA ARG A 17 34.71 2.38 -7.72
C ARG A 17 33.38 3.14 -7.82
N GLU A 18 32.57 2.81 -8.81
CA GLU A 18 31.15 3.19 -8.84
C GLU A 18 30.31 1.96 -8.50
N PHE A 19 29.62 2.03 -7.36
CA PHE A 19 28.55 1.11 -7.01
C PHE A 19 27.38 1.35 -7.96
N LEU A 20 27.25 0.51 -8.99
CA LEU A 20 25.99 0.37 -9.70
C LEU A 20 25.01 -0.37 -8.78
N TYR A 21 24.19 0.40 -8.07
CA TYR A 21 22.92 -0.08 -7.53
C TYR A 21 22.02 -0.46 -8.71
N LEU A 22 21.99 -1.74 -9.06
CA LEU A 22 21.01 -2.30 -9.98
C LEU A 22 19.70 -2.55 -9.23
N GLU A 23 19.01 -1.48 -8.86
CA GLU A 23 17.58 -1.56 -8.56
C GLU A 23 16.81 -1.64 -9.88
N HIS A 24 16.12 -2.77 -10.09
CA HIS A 24 15.07 -2.94 -11.10
C HIS A 24 15.41 -2.72 -12.58
N TYR A 25 16.50 -3.30 -13.08
CA TYR A 25 16.50 -3.74 -14.48
C TYR A 25 16.03 -5.18 -14.58
N ASP A 26 14.99 -5.37 -15.39
CA ASP A 26 14.39 -6.63 -15.76
C ASP A 26 15.44 -7.51 -16.44
N VAL A 27 16.01 -8.50 -15.71
CA VAL A 27 16.99 -9.47 -16.25
C VAL A 27 16.43 -10.23 -17.47
N THR A 28 15.11 -10.19 -17.64
CA THR A 28 14.38 -10.69 -18.80
C THR A 28 14.86 -10.06 -20.13
N TYR A 29 15.21 -8.76 -20.15
CA TYR A 29 15.52 -8.02 -21.39
C TYR A 29 16.83 -8.46 -22.06
N LEU A 30 17.77 -9.04 -21.31
CA LEU A 30 19.04 -9.51 -21.88
C LEU A 30 18.96 -10.92 -22.47
N SER A 31 17.97 -11.72 -22.05
CA SER A 31 17.78 -13.09 -22.54
C SER A 31 17.11 -13.16 -23.92
N ASP A 32 16.34 -12.12 -24.31
CA ASP A 32 15.63 -12.09 -25.59
C ASP A 32 16.56 -11.83 -26.79
N PHE A 33 17.82 -11.44 -26.56
CA PHE A 33 18.84 -11.24 -27.61
C PHE A 33 19.71 -12.47 -27.89
N GLY A 34 19.46 -13.62 -27.26
CA GLY A 34 20.21 -14.85 -27.52
C GLY A 34 21.70 -14.77 -27.15
N ILE A 35 22.10 -13.84 -26.28
CA ILE A 35 23.49 -13.69 -25.83
C ILE A 35 23.73 -14.68 -24.69
N PRO A 36 24.62 -15.69 -24.85
CA PRO A 36 24.96 -16.59 -23.76
C PRO A 36 25.79 -15.86 -22.71
N ILE A 37 25.21 -15.66 -21.52
CA ILE A 37 25.94 -15.12 -20.37
C ILE A 37 26.75 -16.26 -19.74
N LYS A 38 28.07 -16.29 -19.96
CA LYS A 38 29.00 -17.12 -19.19
C LYS A 38 29.38 -16.38 -17.90
N LEU A 39 28.74 -16.73 -16.78
CA LEU A 39 29.22 -16.31 -15.46
C LEU A 39 30.36 -17.25 -15.04
N GLN A 40 31.59 -16.72 -14.95
CA GLN A 40 32.67 -17.45 -14.30
C GLN A 40 32.67 -17.15 -12.79
N PRO A 41 32.61 -18.17 -11.92
CA PRO A 41 32.68 -17.95 -10.48
C PRO A 41 34.09 -17.47 -10.11
N ARG A 42 34.18 -16.31 -9.43
CA ARG A 42 35.43 -15.90 -8.79
C ARG A 42 35.67 -16.75 -7.55
N LYS A 43 36.88 -17.29 -7.44
CA LYS A 43 37.41 -17.94 -6.23
C LYS A 43 37.62 -16.88 -5.14
N SER A 44 36.62 -16.65 -4.29
CA SER A 44 36.82 -16.14 -2.92
C SER A 44 35.49 -16.16 -2.17
N ASP A 45 35.37 -17.10 -1.23
CA ASP A 45 34.64 -17.06 0.03
C ASP A 45 33.41 -16.13 0.10
N CYS A 46 32.35 -16.56 -0.55
CA CYS A 46 30.94 -16.29 -0.20
C CYS A 46 30.11 -17.29 -1.01
N ILE A 47 29.88 -18.51 -0.50
CA ILE A 47 28.87 -19.40 -1.06
C ILE A 47 27.50 -18.87 -0.64
N ALA A 48 27.10 -17.72 -1.20
CA ALA A 48 25.69 -17.41 -1.32
C ALA A 48 25.16 -18.38 -2.38
N SER A 49 24.35 -19.36 -1.96
CA SER A 49 23.66 -20.29 -2.84
C SER A 49 22.69 -19.53 -3.74
N MET A 50 23.19 -18.92 -4.81
CA MET A 50 22.38 -18.27 -5.84
C MET A 50 21.68 -19.37 -6.64
N ARG A 51 20.47 -19.76 -6.18
CA ARG A 51 19.61 -20.66 -6.94
C ARG A 51 19.15 -19.93 -8.19
N ILE A 52 19.71 -20.31 -9.34
CA ILE A 52 19.24 -19.85 -10.64
C ILE A 52 17.88 -20.51 -10.86
N TRP A 53 16.81 -19.76 -10.64
CA TRP A 53 15.48 -20.20 -11.01
C TRP A 53 15.34 -20.15 -12.52
N THR A 54 15.17 -21.32 -13.15
CA THR A 54 14.87 -21.38 -14.56
C THR A 54 13.42 -20.92 -14.76
N VAL A 55 13.20 -19.87 -15.55
CA VAL A 55 11.85 -19.46 -15.95
C VAL A 55 11.28 -20.59 -16.81
N PHE A 56 10.19 -21.21 -16.35
CA PHE A 56 9.53 -22.27 -17.08
C PHE A 56 8.76 -21.67 -18.27
N LYS A 57 9.40 -21.59 -19.45
CA LYS A 57 8.73 -21.25 -20.71
C LYS A 57 8.26 -22.55 -21.38
N GLN A 58 6.94 -22.75 -21.48
CA GLN A 58 6.36 -23.80 -22.31
C GLN A 58 6.34 -23.36 -23.78
N LYS A 59 6.27 -24.31 -24.73
CA LYS A 59 6.10 -24.00 -26.16
C LYS A 59 4.85 -23.13 -26.35
N ALA A 60 4.98 -22.10 -27.19
CA ALA A 60 3.88 -21.18 -27.51
C ALA A 60 2.61 -21.95 -27.89
N GLY A 61 1.53 -21.77 -27.13
CA GLY A 61 0.20 -22.33 -27.41
C GLY A 61 -0.36 -23.31 -26.39
N ALA A 62 0.46 -23.95 -25.54
CA ALA A 62 -0.02 -24.78 -24.44
C ALA A 62 0.21 -24.06 -23.11
N GLY A 63 -0.84 -23.50 -22.51
CA GLY A 63 -0.77 -22.91 -21.17
C GLY A 63 -0.42 -23.97 -20.12
N ILE A 64 0.22 -23.55 -19.04
CA ILE A 64 0.47 -24.35 -17.85
C ILE A 64 -0.85 -24.48 -17.09
N GLU A 65 -1.45 -25.67 -17.11
CA GLU A 65 -2.63 -25.98 -16.32
C GLU A 65 -2.25 -26.07 -14.83
N LEU A 66 -2.63 -25.05 -14.05
CA LEU A 66 -2.44 -25.06 -12.60
C LEU A 66 -3.48 -25.94 -11.93
N THR A 67 -4.74 -25.81 -12.35
CA THR A 67 -5.87 -26.64 -11.95
C THR A 67 -6.81 -26.81 -13.16
N ARG A 68 -7.80 -27.69 -13.06
CA ARG A 68 -8.84 -27.86 -14.10
C ARG A 68 -9.57 -26.57 -14.51
N GLU A 69 -9.60 -25.57 -13.63
CA GLU A 69 -10.29 -24.28 -13.84
C GLU A 69 -9.32 -23.10 -14.07
N GLN A 70 -8.01 -23.35 -14.03
CA GLN A 70 -7.00 -22.30 -14.08
C GLN A 70 -5.78 -22.77 -14.86
N ALA A 71 -5.51 -22.09 -15.97
CA ALA A 71 -4.23 -22.13 -16.66
C ALA A 71 -3.53 -20.76 -16.61
N VAL A 72 -2.20 -20.77 -16.74
CA VAL A 72 -1.36 -19.57 -16.91
C VAL A 72 -0.28 -19.86 -17.95
N ASP A 73 0.30 -18.84 -18.57
CA ASP A 73 1.33 -19.04 -19.58
C ASP A 73 2.73 -19.15 -18.96
N LYS A 74 2.93 -18.55 -17.78
CA LYS A 74 4.20 -18.61 -17.05
C LYS A 74 4.02 -18.61 -15.54
N ILE A 75 4.98 -19.26 -14.86
CA ILE A 75 5.15 -19.20 -13.41
C ILE A 75 6.46 -18.47 -13.11
N VAL A 76 6.37 -17.41 -12.31
CA VAL A 76 7.53 -16.58 -11.91
C VAL A 76 7.84 -16.84 -10.43
N PRO A 77 9.00 -17.42 -10.10
CA PRO A 77 9.40 -17.61 -8.71
C PRO A 77 9.82 -16.26 -8.10
N ILE A 78 9.35 -16.00 -6.88
CA ILE A 78 9.69 -14.80 -6.11
C ILE A 78 9.92 -15.16 -4.63
N SER A 79 10.87 -14.46 -4.01
CA SER A 79 11.16 -14.55 -2.57
C SER A 79 10.79 -13.28 -1.81
N ILE A 80 10.43 -12.21 -2.53
CA ILE A 80 10.03 -10.91 -1.99
C ILE A 80 8.61 -10.64 -2.45
N ILE A 81 7.70 -10.37 -1.50
CA ILE A 81 6.31 -10.06 -1.81
C ILE A 81 6.25 -8.62 -2.34
N PRO A 82 5.67 -8.39 -3.54
CA PRO A 82 5.51 -7.03 -4.04
C PRO A 82 4.51 -6.26 -3.18
N ALA A 83 4.71 -4.94 -3.08
CA ALA A 83 3.79 -4.06 -2.38
C ALA A 83 2.40 -4.01 -3.05
N THR A 84 2.29 -4.38 -4.33
CA THR A 84 1.03 -4.46 -5.07
C THR A 84 1.14 -5.55 -6.14
N TRP A 85 0.14 -6.41 -6.28
CA TRP A 85 0.14 -7.45 -7.32
C TRP A 85 -0.37 -6.90 -8.65
N THR A 86 0.55 -6.51 -9.53
CA THR A 86 0.19 -6.10 -10.89
C THR A 86 -0.30 -7.29 -11.72
N VAL A 87 -1.43 -7.11 -12.39
CA VAL A 87 -1.94 -8.10 -13.35
C VAL A 87 -1.12 -7.99 -14.64
N SER A 88 -0.30 -9.01 -14.88
CA SER A 88 0.48 -9.12 -16.12
C SER A 88 -0.44 -9.23 -17.33
N ARG A 89 -0.05 -8.63 -18.46
CA ARG A 89 -0.75 -8.78 -19.76
C ARG A 89 -0.79 -10.23 -20.23
N VAL A 90 0.22 -11.00 -19.82
CA VAL A 90 0.31 -12.45 -20.03
C VAL A 90 -0.18 -13.15 -18.77
N PRO A 91 -1.13 -14.11 -18.85
CA PRO A 91 -1.56 -14.92 -17.71
C PRO A 91 -0.36 -15.47 -16.94
N THR A 92 -0.16 -15.00 -15.71
CA THR A 92 1.04 -15.27 -14.91
C THR A 92 0.65 -15.69 -13.50
N ALA A 93 1.27 -16.75 -13.01
CA ALA A 93 1.28 -17.07 -11.60
C ALA A 93 2.63 -16.74 -10.98
N TYR A 94 2.64 -16.41 -9.69
CA TYR A 94 3.86 -16.15 -8.94
C TYR A 94 4.03 -17.24 -7.89
N LEU A 95 5.12 -18.00 -8.00
CA LEU A 95 5.50 -18.98 -6.99
C LEU A 95 6.27 -18.25 -5.88
N VAL A 96 5.55 -17.92 -4.82
CA VAL A 96 6.13 -17.38 -3.59
C VAL A 96 6.84 -18.51 -2.86
N ASP A 97 8.15 -18.38 -2.67
CA ASP A 97 8.96 -19.33 -1.90
C ASP A 97 9.65 -18.61 -0.75
N LEU A 98 9.14 -18.80 0.47
CA LEU A 98 9.69 -18.22 1.70
C LEU A 98 10.46 -19.26 2.51
N SER A 99 10.91 -20.36 1.90
CA SER A 99 11.63 -21.40 2.63
C SER A 99 12.91 -20.91 3.29
N ASP A 100 13.61 -19.96 2.67
CA ASP A 100 14.85 -19.37 3.18
C ASP A 100 14.60 -18.21 4.16
N SER A 101 13.35 -17.72 4.27
CA SER A 101 12.95 -16.55 5.07
C SER A 101 11.78 -16.85 6.01
N ARG A 102 11.76 -18.05 6.58
CA ARG A 102 10.66 -18.57 7.42
C ARG A 102 10.33 -17.69 8.63
N GLU A 103 11.27 -16.89 9.09
CA GLU A 103 11.10 -15.95 10.19
C GLU A 103 10.16 -14.80 9.83
N LEU A 104 9.99 -14.48 8.55
CA LEU A 104 9.00 -13.48 8.09
C LEU A 104 7.56 -13.91 8.39
N LEU A 105 7.32 -15.22 8.46
CA LEU A 105 6.02 -15.77 8.84
C LEU A 105 5.79 -15.75 10.35
N LYS A 106 6.74 -15.31 11.17
CA LYS A 106 6.59 -15.25 12.63
C LYS A 106 6.23 -13.83 13.06
N VAL A 107 5.08 -13.69 13.72
CA VAL A 107 4.65 -12.45 14.39
C VAL A 107 4.61 -12.74 15.88
N GLY A 108 5.66 -12.31 16.59
CA GLY A 108 5.92 -12.71 17.97
C GLY A 108 6.12 -14.23 18.07
N HIS A 109 5.35 -14.89 18.95
CA HIS A 109 5.40 -16.35 19.13
C HIS A 109 4.47 -17.12 18.18
N ARG A 110 3.71 -16.42 17.32
CA ARG A 110 2.73 -17.05 16.43
C ARG A 110 3.27 -17.12 15.02
N THR A 111 3.09 -18.27 14.37
CA THR A 111 3.31 -18.42 12.93
C THR A 111 2.03 -18.01 12.19
N VAL A 112 2.14 -17.05 11.29
CA VAL A 112 1.08 -16.57 10.43
C VAL A 112 1.04 -17.43 9.17
N ALA A 113 -0.17 -17.74 8.69
CA ALA A 113 -0.34 -18.46 7.43
C ALA A 113 0.19 -17.61 6.25
N ILE A 114 0.83 -18.25 5.26
CA ILE A 114 1.47 -17.54 4.15
C ILE A 114 0.50 -16.66 3.34
N ASP A 115 -0.77 -17.06 3.18
CA ASP A 115 -1.80 -16.23 2.54
C ASP A 115 -2.16 -14.99 3.36
N ALA A 116 -2.13 -15.10 4.69
CA ALA A 116 -2.31 -13.94 5.56
C ALA A 116 -1.09 -13.01 5.51
N PHE A 117 0.12 -13.57 5.44
CA PHE A 117 1.36 -12.80 5.27
C PHE A 117 1.40 -12.06 3.93
N ILE A 118 1.10 -12.75 2.81
CA ILE A 118 1.05 -12.13 1.47
C ILE A 118 0.07 -10.95 1.46
N ARG A 119 -1.12 -11.13 2.02
CA ARG A 119 -2.10 -10.03 2.15
C ARG A 119 -1.65 -8.96 3.13
N ALA A 120 -0.77 -9.25 4.09
CA ALA A 120 -0.22 -8.26 5.02
C ALA A 120 0.86 -7.40 4.37
N GLU A 121 1.62 -7.91 3.41
CA GLU A 121 2.61 -7.14 2.66
C GLU A 121 2.00 -6.29 1.54
N ASP A 122 0.89 -6.75 0.96
CA ASP A 122 0.17 -6.01 -0.08
C ASP A 122 -0.50 -4.74 0.48
N GLN A 123 -0.35 -3.63 -0.25
CA GLN A 123 -0.96 -2.33 0.01
C GLN A 123 -2.44 -2.28 -0.40
N ASP A 124 -2.88 -3.17 -1.28
CA ASP A 124 -4.28 -3.22 -1.70
C ASP A 124 -5.18 -3.85 -0.63
N SER A 125 -6.43 -3.39 -0.62
CA SER A 125 -7.46 -3.92 0.27
C SER A 125 -8.12 -5.15 -0.35
N TRP A 126 -7.87 -6.32 0.23
CA TRP A 126 -8.47 -7.57 -0.22
C TRP A 126 -9.60 -8.04 0.70
N GLY A 127 -10.77 -8.25 0.13
CA GLY A 127 -11.90 -8.94 0.75
C GLY A 127 -11.93 -10.41 0.38
N GLY A 128 -12.49 -11.25 1.25
CA GLY A 128 -12.60 -12.70 1.04
C GLY A 128 -12.17 -13.49 2.26
N SER A 129 -12.38 -14.80 2.20
CA SER A 129 -12.02 -15.72 3.29
C SER A 129 -10.94 -16.67 2.81
N SER A 130 -9.99 -16.91 3.70
CA SER A 130 -9.01 -17.99 3.61
C SER A 130 -9.60 -19.35 4.02
N GLY A 131 -10.85 -19.39 4.48
CA GLY A 131 -11.52 -20.61 4.96
C GLY A 131 -11.91 -21.60 3.86
N HIS A 132 -12.23 -22.83 4.27
CA HIS A 132 -12.50 -24.01 3.42
C HIS A 132 -13.74 -23.91 2.51
N ALA A 133 -14.44 -22.78 2.45
CA ALA A 133 -15.75 -22.65 1.83
C ALA A 133 -15.78 -22.93 0.31
N LYS A 134 -14.63 -22.95 -0.38
CA LYS A 134 -14.54 -23.24 -1.83
C LYS A 134 -13.73 -24.49 -2.19
N GLY A 135 -13.44 -25.34 -1.20
CA GLY A 135 -12.74 -26.62 -1.40
C GLY A 135 -11.23 -26.50 -1.64
N ASP A 136 -10.53 -27.61 -1.40
CA ASP A 136 -9.14 -27.79 -1.80
C ASP A 136 -9.08 -28.17 -3.29
N ALA A 137 -7.97 -27.88 -3.95
CA ALA A 137 -7.70 -28.26 -5.34
C ALA A 137 -6.33 -28.94 -5.46
N ASN A 138 -6.20 -29.90 -6.37
CA ASN A 138 -4.87 -30.37 -6.79
C ASN A 138 -4.27 -29.32 -7.72
N THR A 139 -3.10 -28.80 -7.37
CA THR A 139 -2.48 -27.66 -8.03
C THR A 139 -1.06 -27.99 -8.50
N ALA A 140 -0.78 -27.80 -9.79
CA ALA A 140 0.56 -27.90 -10.36
C ALA A 140 1.38 -26.62 -10.11
N GLY A 141 2.66 -26.63 -10.48
CA GLY A 141 3.50 -25.42 -10.48
C GLY A 141 4.27 -25.13 -9.19
N PHE A 142 4.20 -26.01 -8.20
CA PHE A 142 5.04 -25.97 -6.99
C PHE A 142 6.38 -26.69 -7.15
N MET A 143 6.52 -27.53 -8.20
CA MET A 143 7.71 -28.31 -8.51
C MET A 143 8.13 -28.07 -9.97
N PRO A 144 9.41 -28.30 -10.33
CA PRO A 144 9.85 -28.20 -11.72
C PRO A 144 9.11 -29.15 -12.68
N ASP A 145 8.68 -30.29 -12.16
CA ASP A 145 7.84 -31.24 -12.87
C ASP A 145 6.37 -30.82 -12.77
N LEU A 146 5.86 -30.18 -13.83
CA LEU A 146 4.50 -29.66 -13.91
C LEU A 146 3.43 -30.76 -13.97
N THR A 147 3.80 -32.03 -14.16
CA THR A 147 2.86 -33.15 -14.09
C THR A 147 2.49 -33.51 -12.65
N LYS A 148 3.33 -33.11 -11.68
CA LYS A 148 3.09 -33.32 -10.26
C LYS A 148 2.21 -32.22 -9.71
N THR A 149 1.12 -32.64 -9.07
CA THR A 149 0.18 -31.74 -8.40
C THR A 149 0.26 -31.94 -6.89
N ILE A 150 0.05 -30.85 -6.16
CA ILE A 150 -0.02 -30.83 -4.70
C ILE A 150 -1.43 -30.41 -4.30
N ARG A 151 -2.02 -31.09 -3.31
CA ARG A 151 -3.30 -30.67 -2.75
C ARG A 151 -3.15 -29.33 -2.02
N CYS A 152 -3.83 -28.31 -2.50
CA CYS A 152 -3.75 -26.95 -2.01
C CYS A 152 -5.12 -26.43 -1.56
N ARG A 153 -5.14 -25.68 -0.47
CA ARG A 153 -6.26 -24.83 -0.09
C ARG A 153 -6.31 -23.65 -1.06
N ARG A 154 -7.48 -23.41 -1.64
CA ARG A 154 -7.73 -22.29 -2.55
C ARG A 154 -8.29 -21.10 -1.78
N CYS A 155 -7.61 -19.96 -1.84
CA CYS A 155 -7.98 -18.73 -1.13
C CYS A 155 -8.35 -17.63 -2.14
N PRO A 156 -9.64 -17.48 -2.50
CA PRO A 156 -10.08 -16.45 -3.43
C PRO A 156 -10.28 -15.12 -2.70
N PHE A 157 -9.62 -14.08 -3.20
CA PHE A 157 -9.75 -12.71 -2.73
C PHE A 157 -10.25 -11.82 -3.85
N LYS A 158 -11.03 -10.79 -3.49
CA LYS A 158 -11.48 -9.74 -4.38
C LYS A 158 -10.98 -8.41 -3.86
N CYS A 159 -10.55 -7.54 -4.77
CA CYS A 159 -10.22 -6.18 -4.38
C CYS A 159 -11.47 -5.50 -3.80
N ASN A 160 -11.35 -4.91 -2.61
CA ASN A 160 -12.41 -4.09 -2.01
C ASN A 160 -12.59 -2.75 -2.74
N GLY A 161 -11.67 -2.47 -3.65
CA GLY A 161 -11.56 -1.29 -4.47
C GLY A 161 -11.15 -0.06 -3.71
N ILE A 162 -11.63 1.09 -4.15
CA ILE A 162 -11.32 2.38 -3.55
C ILE A 162 -12.60 3.14 -3.30
N SER A 163 -12.50 4.17 -2.48
CA SER A 163 -13.54 5.17 -2.32
C SER A 163 -13.14 6.40 -3.15
N THR A 164 -13.96 6.77 -4.15
CA THR A 164 -13.76 7.95 -5.01
C THR A 164 -14.87 8.97 -4.82
N CYS A 165 -14.64 10.24 -5.14
CA CYS A 165 -15.68 11.26 -5.28
C CYS A 165 -16.93 10.80 -6.10
N GLU A 166 -18.13 11.23 -5.69
CA GLU A 166 -19.44 10.80 -6.19
C GLU A 166 -19.96 11.54 -7.43
N PHE A 167 -19.25 12.51 -8.02
CA PHE A 167 -19.70 13.23 -9.23
C PHE A 167 -19.70 12.41 -10.53
N ASN A 168 -20.19 11.18 -10.42
CA ASN A 168 -20.76 10.35 -11.46
C ASN A 168 -22.05 9.64 -10.97
N SER A 169 -22.95 10.37 -10.29
CA SER A 169 -24.43 10.20 -10.20
C SER A 169 -25.01 10.83 -8.91
N THR A 170 -26.29 11.22 -8.95
CA THR A 170 -26.99 12.13 -8.04
C THR A 170 -27.50 11.49 -6.72
N CYS A 171 -27.53 12.29 -5.64
CA CYS A 171 -27.93 11.90 -4.27
C CYS A 171 -29.39 12.30 -3.94
N LYS A 172 -30.05 11.51 -3.06
CA LYS A 172 -31.52 11.46 -2.87
C LYS A 172 -32.08 11.85 -1.48
N SER A 173 -31.32 12.38 -0.51
CA SER A 173 -31.86 12.35 0.87
C SER A 173 -31.64 13.52 1.85
N CYS A 174 -31.27 14.75 1.45
CA CYS A 174 -31.50 15.95 2.30
C CYS A 174 -31.12 17.29 1.63
N ASN A 175 -31.85 18.36 1.99
CA ASN A 175 -31.67 19.74 1.49
C ASN A 175 -30.53 20.52 2.22
N ARG A 176 -29.32 19.96 2.28
CA ARG A 176 -28.14 20.42 3.07
C ARG A 176 -27.68 21.88 2.83
N ASN A 177 -28.37 22.87 3.40
CA ASN A 177 -27.92 24.27 3.31
C ASN A 177 -26.96 24.60 4.48
N ALA A 178 -25.70 24.89 4.15
CA ALA A 178 -24.76 25.49 5.09
C ALA A 178 -25.07 26.98 5.25
N LYS A 179 -24.82 27.56 6.43
CA LYS A 179 -24.98 28.99 6.69
C LYS A 179 -23.76 29.50 7.45
N LEU A 180 -23.23 30.63 6.98
CA LEU A 180 -22.26 31.42 7.74
C LEU A 180 -22.97 32.02 8.97
N SER A 181 -22.49 31.67 10.16
CA SER A 181 -23.10 32.04 11.42
C SER A 181 -22.11 32.80 12.29
N ASN A 182 -22.62 33.82 12.97
CA ASN A 182 -21.90 34.54 14.01
C ASN A 182 -22.39 34.04 15.38
N TYR A 183 -21.53 34.05 16.38
CA TYR A 183 -21.97 33.83 17.75
C TYR A 183 -22.89 34.99 18.15
N SER A 184 -24.19 34.72 18.33
CA SER A 184 -25.13 35.72 18.85
C SER A 184 -24.69 36.12 20.25
N SER A 185 -24.26 37.37 20.41
CA SER A 185 -23.97 37.97 21.71
C SER A 185 -25.29 38.28 22.42
N ASN A 186 -25.99 37.26 22.90
CA ASN A 186 -27.11 37.47 23.80
C ASN A 186 -26.56 37.85 25.18
N GLY A 187 -26.49 39.16 25.42
CA GLY A 187 -26.53 39.73 26.77
C GLY A 187 -25.19 39.84 27.50
N THR A 188 -24.38 40.83 27.14
CA THR A 188 -23.77 41.82 28.05
C THR A 188 -22.88 42.76 27.23
N GLN A 189 -23.21 44.04 27.21
CA GLN A 189 -22.36 45.09 26.63
C GLN A 189 -21.11 45.21 27.50
N GLY A 190 -20.05 44.49 27.17
CA GLY A 190 -18.80 44.56 27.90
C GLY A 190 -17.77 43.61 27.35
N VAL A 191 -16.91 44.14 26.47
CA VAL A 191 -15.70 43.47 25.92
C VAL A 191 -16.00 42.24 25.05
N LEU A 192 -16.41 42.51 23.82
CA LEU A 192 -16.52 41.53 22.73
C LEU A 192 -15.13 41.00 22.36
N TYR A 193 -14.71 39.88 22.95
CA TYR A 193 -13.86 38.96 22.20
C TYR A 193 -14.72 38.45 21.04
N LEU A 194 -14.55 39.06 19.86
CA LEU A 194 -15.17 38.65 18.61
C LEU A 194 -14.76 37.21 18.34
N LYS A 195 -15.58 36.25 18.78
CA LYS A 195 -15.37 34.85 18.41
C LYS A 195 -15.43 34.79 16.89
N PRO A 196 -14.42 34.17 16.23
CA PRO A 196 -14.39 34.12 14.79
C PRO A 196 -15.69 33.50 14.26
N PRO A 197 -16.20 33.98 13.12
CA PRO A 197 -17.37 33.39 12.49
C PRO A 197 -17.11 31.90 12.22
N PHE A 198 -18.19 31.13 12.09
CA PHE A 198 -18.12 29.72 11.79
C PHE A 198 -19.17 29.32 10.75
N ILE A 199 -18.93 28.20 10.07
CA ILE A 199 -19.90 27.60 9.15
C ILE A 199 -20.65 26.54 9.93
N GLY A 200 -21.98 26.68 10.04
CA GLY A 200 -22.87 25.72 10.68
C GLY A 200 -23.98 25.27 9.74
N CYS A 201 -24.70 24.22 10.11
CA CYS A 201 -25.96 23.91 9.42
C CYS A 201 -27.01 25.00 9.70
N THR A 202 -27.99 25.17 8.81
CA THR A 202 -29.07 26.17 8.98
C THR A 202 -29.89 26.00 10.26
N LYS A 203 -29.89 24.81 10.88
CA LYS A 203 -30.57 24.52 12.15
C LYS A 203 -29.63 24.56 13.36
N TRP A 204 -28.37 24.97 13.19
CA TRP A 204 -27.41 24.99 14.28
C TRP A 204 -27.86 25.98 15.36
N ILE A 205 -27.97 25.50 16.60
CA ILE A 205 -28.17 26.34 17.78
C ILE A 205 -27.12 26.00 18.85
N PRO A 206 -26.69 26.95 19.69
CA PRO A 206 -25.64 26.72 20.69
C PRO A 206 -25.92 25.53 21.63
N ALA A 207 -27.18 25.32 21.98
CA ALA A 207 -27.63 24.22 22.85
C ALA A 207 -27.41 22.83 22.22
N GLU A 208 -27.32 22.74 20.90
CA GLU A 208 -27.17 21.50 20.14
C GLU A 208 -25.81 21.39 19.45
N ARG A 209 -24.80 22.14 19.89
CA ARG A 209 -23.48 22.24 19.22
C ARG A 209 -22.74 20.91 19.01
N PHE A 210 -23.11 19.85 19.73
CA PHE A 210 -22.56 18.49 19.57
C PHE A 210 -23.38 17.60 18.64
N ASN A 211 -24.64 17.99 18.34
CA ASN A 211 -25.54 17.27 17.44
C ASN A 211 -25.44 17.78 15.98
N HIS A 212 -24.70 18.86 15.76
CA HIS A 212 -24.54 19.48 14.44
C HIS A 212 -23.05 19.70 14.14
N HIS A 213 -22.69 19.54 12.86
CA HIS A 213 -21.36 19.91 12.40
C HIS A 213 -21.21 21.43 12.35
N TYR A 214 -20.09 21.93 12.87
CA TYR A 214 -19.66 23.30 12.66
C TYR A 214 -18.15 23.34 12.42
N LEU A 215 -17.71 24.31 11.64
CA LEU A 215 -16.30 24.52 11.32
C LEU A 215 -15.92 25.97 11.65
N PRO A 216 -15.02 26.21 12.63
CA PRO A 216 -14.50 27.55 12.87
C PRO A 216 -13.71 28.03 11.64
N ILE A 217 -13.89 29.29 11.26
CA ILE A 217 -13.20 29.85 10.09
C ILE A 217 -11.77 30.24 10.49
N PRO A 218 -10.74 29.79 9.74
CA PRO A 218 -9.36 30.20 9.96
C PRO A 218 -9.19 31.72 9.87
N ALA A 219 -8.31 32.29 10.70
CA ALA A 219 -8.08 33.74 10.75
C ALA A 219 -7.54 34.35 9.45
N ASN A 220 -6.93 33.54 8.58
CA ASN A 220 -6.37 33.94 7.29
C ASN A 220 -7.34 33.76 6.10
N MET A 221 -8.60 33.41 6.36
CA MET A 221 -9.61 33.26 5.31
C MET A 221 -10.24 34.62 4.98
N ASP A 222 -10.29 34.98 3.70
CA ASP A 222 -11.03 36.17 3.25
C ASP A 222 -12.53 35.97 3.46
N LEU A 223 -13.06 36.62 4.50
CA LEU A 223 -14.47 36.53 4.90
C LEU A 223 -15.41 37.10 3.83
N ASN A 224 -14.99 38.07 3.04
CA ASN A 224 -15.83 38.65 1.98
C ASN A 224 -16.00 37.65 0.84
N THR A 225 -14.91 37.01 0.42
CA THR A 225 -14.96 35.92 -0.58
C THR A 225 -15.78 34.74 -0.06
N LEU A 226 -15.59 34.32 1.19
CA LEU A 226 -16.38 33.24 1.79
C LEU A 226 -17.88 33.61 1.86
N GLN A 227 -18.20 34.83 2.29
CA GLN A 227 -19.58 35.32 2.36
C GLN A 227 -20.22 35.35 0.96
N PHE A 228 -19.50 35.84 -0.05
CA PHE A 228 -19.94 35.82 -1.44
C PHE A 228 -20.26 34.40 -1.90
N VAL A 229 -19.35 33.45 -1.66
CA VAL A 229 -19.55 32.02 -2.01
C VAL A 229 -20.80 31.44 -1.34
N MET A 230 -21.00 31.72 -0.05
CA MET A 230 -22.16 31.22 0.70
C MET A 230 -23.48 31.82 0.20
N GLN A 231 -23.47 33.10 -0.18
CA GLN A 231 -24.65 33.82 -0.69
C GLN A 231 -24.97 33.49 -2.15
N ASN A 232 -23.96 33.11 -2.93
CA ASN A 232 -24.10 32.82 -4.37
C ASN A 232 -24.06 31.31 -4.67
N ASN A 233 -24.63 30.48 -3.79
CA ASN A 233 -24.77 29.03 -4.01
C ASN A 233 -23.45 28.32 -4.39
N GLY A 234 -22.35 28.73 -3.76
CA GLY A 234 -21.02 28.20 -4.00
C GLY A 234 -20.21 28.90 -5.09
N HIS A 235 -20.74 29.90 -5.80
CA HIS A 235 -19.98 30.57 -6.86
C HIS A 235 -18.85 31.44 -6.29
N LEU A 236 -17.64 31.26 -6.81
CA LEU A 236 -16.50 32.13 -6.56
C LEU A 236 -16.69 33.47 -7.30
N PRO A 237 -16.18 34.58 -6.74
CA PRO A 237 -16.19 35.85 -7.44
C PRO A 237 -15.26 35.79 -8.68
N GLY A 238 -15.74 36.22 -9.85
CA GLY A 238 -14.98 36.27 -11.11
C GLY A 238 -15.47 35.31 -12.20
N SER A 239 -14.62 35.07 -13.21
CA SER A 239 -14.91 34.18 -14.35
C SER A 239 -15.06 32.71 -13.91
N PRO A 240 -15.82 31.87 -14.65
CA PRO A 240 -16.03 30.46 -14.30
C PRO A 240 -14.70 29.71 -14.30
N LEU A 241 -14.16 29.50 -13.11
CA LEU A 241 -12.95 28.74 -12.88
C LEU A 241 -13.34 27.28 -12.62
N THR A 242 -12.87 26.35 -13.44
CA THR A 242 -12.89 24.93 -13.11
C THR A 242 -11.49 24.56 -12.67
N VAL A 243 -11.31 24.32 -11.37
CA VAL A 243 -9.98 23.98 -10.82
C VAL A 243 -9.63 22.54 -11.15
N ASN A 244 -10.62 21.64 -11.23
CA ASN A 244 -10.47 20.28 -11.75
C ASN A 244 -11.80 19.76 -12.31
N GLU A 245 -11.82 19.23 -13.54
CA GLU A 245 -13.01 18.58 -14.11
C GLU A 245 -13.37 17.26 -13.40
N THR A 246 -12.36 16.61 -12.80
CA THR A 246 -12.53 15.40 -12.00
C THR A 246 -11.82 15.55 -10.66
N CYS A 247 -12.42 15.05 -9.58
CA CYS A 247 -11.74 15.05 -8.29
C CYS A 247 -10.64 13.96 -8.30
N PRO A 248 -9.35 14.31 -8.17
CA PRO A 248 -8.27 13.33 -8.18
C PRO A 248 -8.18 12.54 -6.87
N LEU A 249 -9.00 12.88 -5.86
CA LEU A 249 -8.93 12.23 -4.56
C LEU A 249 -9.46 10.80 -4.65
N THR A 250 -8.54 9.87 -4.40
CA THR A 250 -8.85 8.47 -4.17
C THR A 250 -8.50 8.13 -2.72
N VAL A 251 -9.42 7.45 -2.04
CA VAL A 251 -9.23 7.02 -0.66
C VAL A 251 -9.25 5.50 -0.62
N HIS A 252 -8.31 4.91 0.12
CA HIS A 252 -8.23 3.47 0.30
C HIS A 252 -9.53 2.92 0.92
N ALA A 253 -10.08 1.81 0.40
CA ALA A 253 -11.40 1.31 0.80
C ALA A 253 -11.55 0.89 2.27
N GLY A 254 -10.43 0.74 2.99
CA GLY A 254 -10.41 0.45 4.43
C GLY A 254 -10.55 1.68 5.33
N LEU A 255 -10.47 2.90 4.77
CA LEU A 255 -10.70 4.13 5.52
C LEU A 255 -12.16 4.54 5.41
N GLU A 256 -12.72 5.05 6.50
CA GLU A 256 -14.04 5.67 6.42
C GLU A 256 -13.97 6.86 5.46
N PRO A 257 -14.91 6.95 4.50
CA PRO A 257 -14.94 8.05 3.57
C PRO A 257 -15.08 9.35 4.35
N LEU A 258 -14.08 10.22 4.26
CA LEU A 258 -14.15 11.56 4.83
C LEU A 258 -15.42 12.27 4.33
N PRO A 259 -16.10 13.04 5.19
CA PRO A 259 -17.22 13.85 4.74
C PRO A 259 -16.74 14.83 3.68
N ILE A 260 -17.45 14.85 2.56
CA ILE A 260 -17.55 15.91 1.56
C ILE A 260 -16.24 16.66 1.26
N GLN A 261 -15.67 16.41 0.09
CA GLN A 261 -14.59 17.26 -0.41
C GLN A 261 -15.17 18.35 -1.32
N PRO A 262 -14.89 19.63 -1.05
CA PRO A 262 -15.28 20.70 -1.95
C PRO A 262 -14.43 20.63 -3.21
N TYR A 263 -15.05 20.76 -4.38
CA TYR A 263 -14.34 20.98 -5.64
C TYR A 263 -15.09 22.05 -6.44
N ILE A 264 -14.36 22.78 -7.27
CA ILE A 264 -14.90 23.94 -8.01
C ILE A 264 -15.12 23.53 -9.46
N LEU A 265 -16.37 23.53 -9.88
CA LEU A 265 -16.79 23.24 -11.26
C LEU A 265 -17.57 24.44 -11.79
N ASN A 266 -17.08 25.05 -12.88
CA ASN A 266 -17.65 26.25 -13.49
C ASN A 266 -17.83 27.41 -12.48
N GLY A 267 -16.81 27.64 -11.66
CA GLY A 267 -16.83 28.64 -10.59
C GLY A 267 -17.66 28.26 -9.37
N GLN A 268 -18.43 27.16 -9.40
CA GLN A 268 -19.28 26.72 -8.29
C GLN A 268 -18.60 25.67 -7.41
N ILE A 269 -18.47 25.94 -6.11
CA ILE A 269 -18.08 24.95 -5.10
C ILE A 269 -19.21 23.92 -4.97
N LYS A 270 -18.89 22.68 -5.33
CA LYS A 270 -19.78 21.53 -5.21
C LYS A 270 -19.25 20.59 -4.13
N SER A 271 -20.19 20.00 -3.41
CA SER A 271 -19.95 19.05 -2.33
C SER A 271 -20.02 17.63 -2.87
N ALA A 272 -18.94 16.86 -2.74
CA ALA A 272 -18.90 15.48 -3.22
C ALA A 272 -18.71 14.47 -2.08
N ARG A 273 -19.62 13.50 -1.93
CA ARG A 273 -19.37 12.31 -1.11
C ARG A 273 -18.28 11.45 -1.74
N ILE A 274 -17.59 10.70 -0.91
CA ILE A 274 -16.72 9.61 -1.37
C ILE A 274 -17.56 8.31 -1.41
N VAL A 275 -17.71 7.72 -2.60
CA VAL A 275 -18.41 6.47 -2.88
C VAL A 275 -17.43 5.32 -3.10
N LYS A 276 -17.76 4.16 -2.56
CA LYS A 276 -16.96 2.94 -2.76
C LYS A 276 -17.19 2.39 -4.17
N ARG A 277 -16.13 2.30 -4.96
CA ARG A 277 -16.10 1.66 -6.29
C ARG A 277 -15.57 0.24 -6.12
N LYS A 278 -16.38 -0.76 -6.49
CA LYS A 278 -15.96 -2.16 -6.52
C LYS A 278 -15.22 -2.44 -7.82
N TYR A 279 -14.27 -3.37 -7.78
CA TYR A 279 -13.46 -3.71 -8.92
C TYR A 279 -13.45 -5.21 -9.23
N PRO A 280 -13.28 -5.58 -10.51
CA PRO A 280 -13.30 -6.98 -10.92
C PRO A 280 -12.01 -7.70 -10.58
N THR A 281 -11.00 -7.00 -10.06
CA THR A 281 -9.71 -7.59 -9.71
C THR A 281 -9.84 -8.64 -8.63
N GLU A 282 -9.30 -9.82 -8.92
CA GLU A 282 -9.30 -10.96 -8.02
C GLU A 282 -7.87 -11.46 -7.84
N MET A 283 -7.57 -11.97 -6.64
CA MET A 283 -6.31 -12.66 -6.37
C MET A 283 -6.65 -14.03 -5.81
N ILE A 284 -6.14 -15.08 -6.46
CA ILE A 284 -6.29 -16.45 -5.96
C ILE A 284 -4.95 -16.90 -5.41
N ILE A 285 -4.93 -17.31 -4.14
CA ILE A 285 -3.74 -17.89 -3.52
C ILE A 285 -3.98 -19.38 -3.29
N PHE A 286 -3.12 -20.22 -3.85
CA PHE A 286 -3.08 -21.65 -3.55
C PHE A 286 -2.02 -21.89 -2.48
N VAL A 287 -2.42 -22.47 -1.35
CA VAL A 287 -1.53 -22.80 -0.23
C VAL A 287 -1.55 -24.31 -0.02
N PRO A 288 -0.41 -25.02 -0.07
CA PRO A 288 -0.36 -26.45 0.20
C PRO A 288 -1.06 -26.84 1.51
N VAL A 289 -1.89 -27.90 1.47
CA VAL A 289 -2.58 -28.42 2.67
C VAL A 289 -1.63 -29.20 3.55
N ASP A 290 -0.70 -29.94 2.93
CA ASP A 290 0.33 -30.65 3.67
C ASP A 290 1.22 -29.66 4.41
N ARG A 291 1.24 -29.80 5.74
CA ARG A 291 2.00 -28.95 6.65
C ARG A 291 3.41 -29.46 6.90
N SER A 292 3.91 -30.40 6.10
CA SER A 292 5.35 -30.66 6.08
C SER A 292 6.12 -29.33 6.02
N ASN A 293 7.17 -29.19 6.82
CA ASN A 293 7.80 -27.89 7.13
C ASN A 293 8.19 -27.09 5.88
N HIS A 294 8.43 -27.74 4.74
CA HIS A 294 8.83 -27.12 3.49
C HIS A 294 7.66 -26.65 2.61
N ALA A 295 6.52 -27.36 2.61
CA ALA A 295 5.39 -27.02 1.75
C ALA A 295 4.57 -25.84 2.30
N SER A 296 4.50 -25.68 3.62
CA SER A 296 3.76 -24.59 4.28
C SER A 296 4.34 -23.18 4.06
N GLN A 297 5.56 -23.09 3.52
CA GLN A 297 6.29 -21.84 3.25
C GLN A 297 6.20 -21.41 1.78
N LYS A 298 5.42 -22.13 0.96
CA LYS A 298 5.23 -21.83 -0.45
C LYS A 298 3.78 -21.50 -0.75
N ALA A 299 3.57 -20.61 -1.71
CA ALA A 299 2.24 -20.29 -2.20
C ALA A 299 2.30 -19.97 -3.70
N LEU A 300 1.23 -20.28 -4.41
CA LEU A 300 1.07 -19.87 -5.80
C LEU A 300 0.02 -18.76 -5.84
N VAL A 301 0.42 -17.56 -6.26
CA VAL A 301 -0.44 -16.37 -6.33
C VAL A 301 -0.80 -16.10 -7.78
N VAL A 302 -2.10 -16.03 -8.07
CA VAL A 302 -2.63 -15.78 -9.40
C VAL A 302 -3.51 -14.53 -9.38
N PRO A 303 -2.95 -13.34 -9.69
CA PRO A 303 -3.74 -12.14 -9.88
C PRO A 303 -4.52 -12.23 -11.20
N ARG A 304 -5.79 -11.80 -11.18
CA ARG A 304 -6.72 -11.82 -12.30
C ARG A 304 -7.42 -10.47 -12.42
N ASN A 305 -7.66 -10.05 -13.66
CA ASN A 305 -8.31 -8.79 -14.05
C ASN A 305 -7.54 -7.54 -13.60
N PRO A 306 -7.25 -6.60 -14.51
CA PRO A 306 -6.44 -5.41 -14.17
C PRO A 306 -7.10 -4.56 -13.09
N HIS A 307 -6.28 -3.98 -12.22
CA HIS A 307 -6.72 -2.87 -11.38
C HIS A 307 -7.08 -1.68 -12.30
N ASN A 308 -8.14 -0.98 -11.94
CA ASN A 308 -8.60 0.25 -12.57
C ASN A 308 -8.59 1.42 -11.57
N HIS A 309 -7.68 1.34 -10.60
CA HIS A 309 -7.32 2.44 -9.72
C HIS A 309 -5.79 2.58 -9.65
N PRO A 310 -5.28 3.77 -9.34
CA PRO A 310 -3.87 3.96 -9.02
C PRO A 310 -3.47 3.10 -7.82
N ALA A 311 -2.20 2.70 -7.77
CA ALA A 311 -1.61 2.13 -6.57
C ALA A 311 -1.68 3.19 -5.45
N HIS A 312 -2.14 2.79 -4.26
CA HIS A 312 -2.15 3.69 -3.12
C HIS A 312 -0.73 3.94 -2.62
N PRO A 313 -0.49 5.10 -1.96
CA PRO A 313 0.75 5.30 -1.23
C PRO A 313 1.00 4.14 -0.27
N LYS A 314 2.28 3.84 0.00
CA LYS A 314 2.70 2.79 0.94
C LYS A 314 2.28 3.16 2.36
N THR A 315 1.02 2.95 2.68
CA THR A 315 0.44 3.28 3.97
C THR A 315 0.59 2.13 4.96
N LYS A 316 0.86 0.90 4.50
CA LYS A 316 0.98 -0.28 5.35
C LYS A 316 2.44 -0.67 5.56
N PRO A 317 2.90 -0.81 6.81
CA PRO A 317 4.29 -1.14 7.08
C PRO A 317 4.53 -2.60 6.68
N SER A 318 5.56 -2.82 5.88
CA SER A 318 6.03 -4.15 5.50
C SER A 318 6.56 -4.91 6.71
N ALA A 319 6.73 -6.23 6.59
CA ALA A 319 7.39 -7.03 7.61
C ALA A 319 8.82 -6.55 7.89
N ASN A 320 9.52 -6.10 6.85
CA ASN A 320 10.85 -5.53 7.01
C ASN A 320 10.79 -4.20 7.78
N ASP A 321 9.86 -3.31 7.45
CA ASP A 321 9.68 -2.03 8.15
C ASP A 321 9.45 -2.26 9.65
N ARG A 322 8.57 -3.21 9.99
CA ARG A 322 8.29 -3.60 11.39
C ARG A 322 9.53 -4.16 12.09
N ARG A 323 10.33 -4.98 11.39
CA ARG A 323 11.56 -5.57 11.94
C ARG A 323 12.61 -4.49 12.22
N THR A 324 12.81 -3.57 11.29
CA THR A 324 13.73 -2.44 11.46
C THR A 324 13.28 -1.53 12.60
N LEU A 325 11.99 -1.22 12.69
CA LEU A 325 11.46 -0.44 13.81
C LEU A 325 11.56 -1.19 15.15
N SER A 326 11.46 -2.53 15.16
CA SER A 326 11.69 -3.35 16.37
C SER A 326 13.12 -3.24 16.85
N LYS A 327 14.10 -3.34 15.96
CA LYS A 327 15.52 -3.14 16.31
C LYS A 327 15.74 -1.73 16.87
N ALA A 328 15.12 -0.71 16.28
CA ALA A 328 15.20 0.66 16.77
C ALA A 328 14.59 0.84 18.17
N ALA A 329 13.44 0.20 18.41
CA ALA A 329 12.78 0.19 19.70
C ALA A 329 13.59 -0.55 20.78
N GLU A 330 14.18 -1.70 20.45
CA GLU A 330 15.06 -2.46 21.33
C GLU A 330 16.32 -1.66 21.70
N ALA A 331 16.95 -0.99 20.73
CA ALA A 331 18.15 -0.19 20.97
C ALA A 331 17.87 1.09 21.79
N THR A 332 16.69 1.69 21.62
CA THR A 332 16.29 2.91 22.34
C THR A 332 15.74 2.61 23.74
N GLY A 333 15.12 1.45 23.92
CA GLY A 333 14.28 1.13 25.06
C GLY A 333 12.84 1.61 24.85
N VAL A 334 11.86 0.76 25.16
CA VAL A 334 10.43 1.08 24.96
C VAL A 334 9.74 1.65 26.20
N VAL A 335 10.34 1.51 27.38
CA VAL A 335 9.80 1.99 28.66
C VAL A 335 9.77 3.51 28.67
N GLY A 336 8.59 4.10 28.89
CA GLY A 336 8.42 5.56 28.88
C GLY A 336 8.60 6.23 27.51
N SER A 337 8.94 5.49 26.45
CA SER A 337 9.16 6.05 25.12
C SER A 337 7.87 6.57 24.50
N MET A 338 7.87 7.85 24.16
CA MET A 338 6.86 8.48 23.31
C MET A 338 7.21 8.26 21.83
N VAL A 339 6.23 8.40 20.93
CA VAL A 339 6.44 8.30 19.46
C VAL A 339 7.62 9.17 19.02
N GLN A 340 7.65 10.45 19.44
CA GLN A 340 8.73 11.35 19.07
C GLN A 340 10.09 10.93 19.65
N GLY A 341 10.09 10.37 20.87
CA GLY A 341 11.30 9.87 21.51
C GLY A 341 11.91 8.71 20.73
N LEU A 342 11.10 7.75 20.30
CA LEU A 342 11.56 6.65 19.45
C LEU A 342 12.06 7.14 18.09
N LEU A 343 11.30 8.00 17.40
CA LEU A 343 11.63 8.44 16.05
C LEU A 343 12.86 9.38 16.00
N ASN A 344 13.09 10.19 17.03
CA ASN A 344 14.22 11.12 17.11
C ASN A 344 15.46 10.53 17.81
N ALA A 345 15.39 9.31 18.32
CA ALA A 345 16.52 8.70 19.01
C ALA A 345 17.72 8.53 18.06
N LEU A 346 18.92 8.79 18.55
CA LEU A 346 20.16 8.62 17.78
C LEU A 346 20.34 7.17 17.31
N SER A 347 19.99 6.20 18.16
CA SER A 347 19.94 4.77 17.85
C SER A 347 19.02 4.47 16.66
N THR A 348 17.82 5.06 16.63
CA THR A 348 16.88 4.91 15.51
C THR A 348 17.49 5.48 14.24
N SER A 349 18.04 6.70 14.28
CA SER A 349 18.70 7.29 13.11
C SER A 349 19.84 6.40 12.60
N LEU A 350 20.68 5.85 13.48
CA LEU A 350 21.76 4.93 13.09
C LEU A 350 21.25 3.63 12.44
N ILE A 351 20.13 3.08 12.91
CA ILE A 351 19.52 1.85 12.35
C ILE A 351 18.89 2.10 10.98
N TYR A 352 18.50 3.35 10.70
CA TYR A 352 18.00 3.80 9.41
C TYR A 352 19.08 4.54 8.60
N ASP A 353 20.37 4.26 8.84
CA ASP A 353 21.51 4.80 8.10
C ASP A 353 21.55 6.35 8.02
N GLY A 354 21.04 7.02 9.06
CA GLY A 354 20.95 8.48 9.13
C GLY A 354 19.68 9.06 8.51
N GLU A 355 18.89 8.26 7.78
CA GLU A 355 17.65 8.71 7.15
C GLU A 355 16.47 8.81 8.13
N GLN A 356 15.49 9.64 7.79
CA GLN A 356 14.23 9.68 8.53
C GLN A 356 13.44 8.40 8.30
N VAL A 357 12.86 7.85 9.38
CA VAL A 357 12.00 6.65 9.33
C VAL A 357 10.89 6.79 8.27
N ALA A 358 10.32 7.98 8.10
CA ALA A 358 9.28 8.27 7.12
C ALA A 358 9.76 8.16 5.65
N ALA A 359 11.04 8.37 5.37
CA ALA A 359 11.59 8.25 4.03
C ALA A 359 11.71 6.77 3.62
N ILE A 360 12.24 5.94 4.53
CA ILE A 360 12.43 4.50 4.31
C ILE A 360 11.12 3.71 4.45
N ALA A 361 10.33 4.03 5.46
CA ALA A 361 9.06 3.36 5.80
C ALA A 361 7.92 4.39 5.93
N PRO A 362 7.36 4.89 4.79
CA PRO A 362 6.33 5.93 4.78
C PRO A 362 5.08 5.60 5.59
N ALA A 363 4.80 4.31 5.77
CA ALA A 363 3.70 3.84 6.61
C ALA A 363 3.79 4.30 8.08
N PHE A 364 4.99 4.62 8.57
CA PHE A 364 5.22 5.14 9.93
C PHE A 364 5.13 6.66 10.04
N MET A 365 4.82 7.39 8.95
CA MET A 365 4.37 8.79 9.05
C MET A 365 3.10 8.92 9.89
N ASP A 366 2.28 7.87 9.93
CA ASP A 366 1.13 7.81 10.82
C ASP A 366 1.59 7.50 12.26
N HIS A 367 1.69 8.55 13.08
CA HIS A 367 2.08 8.46 14.49
C HIS A 367 1.20 7.51 15.30
N ARG A 368 -0.05 7.26 14.87
CA ARG A 368 -0.91 6.26 15.53
C ARG A 368 -0.32 4.87 15.39
N ARG A 369 0.22 4.51 14.23
CA ARG A 369 0.81 3.19 13.99
C ARG A 369 2.09 2.99 14.77
N VAL A 370 2.91 4.04 14.87
CA VAL A 370 4.11 4.01 15.72
C VAL A 370 3.72 3.84 17.19
N ARG A 371 2.65 4.51 17.65
CA ARG A 371 2.11 4.31 19.00
C ARG A 371 1.60 2.88 19.21
N ASP A 372 0.76 2.38 18.33
CA ASP A 372 0.22 1.01 18.40
C ASP A 372 1.37 -0.02 18.42
N PHE A 373 2.45 0.24 17.67
CA PHE A 373 3.67 -0.56 17.68
C PHE A 373 4.41 -0.50 19.02
N ILE A 374 4.63 0.69 19.58
CA ILE A 374 5.24 0.87 20.91
C ILE A 374 4.42 0.13 21.97
N ASP A 375 3.09 0.26 21.93
CA ASP A 375 2.18 -0.43 22.86
C ASP A 375 2.26 -1.95 22.70
N GLU A 376 2.43 -2.47 21.47
CA GLU A 376 2.67 -3.89 21.22
C GLU A 376 3.99 -4.36 21.84
N GLN A 377 5.07 -3.59 21.72
CA GLN A 377 6.36 -3.94 22.34
C GLN A 377 6.30 -3.87 23.87
N LYS A 378 5.69 -2.81 24.43
CA LYS A 378 5.47 -2.70 25.88
C LYS A 378 4.68 -3.87 26.44
N LYS A 379 3.67 -4.38 25.72
CA LYS A 379 2.91 -5.56 26.15
C LYS A 379 3.75 -6.85 26.18
N LYS A 380 4.83 -6.95 25.38
CA LYS A 380 5.75 -8.09 25.43
C LYS A 380 6.64 -8.03 26.66
N ASP A 381 7.18 -6.86 26.96
CA ASP A 381 8.10 -6.66 28.09
C ASP A 381 7.36 -6.57 29.44
N TYR A 382 6.14 -6.01 29.42
CA TYR A 382 5.30 -5.74 30.59
C TYR A 382 3.88 -6.30 30.39
N PRO A 383 3.70 -7.64 30.34
CA PRO A 383 2.40 -8.26 30.08
C PRO A 383 1.33 -7.96 31.14
N ARG A 384 1.74 -7.48 32.33
CA ARG A 384 0.85 -7.07 33.43
C ARG A 384 0.58 -5.56 33.49
N GLY A 385 1.08 -4.78 32.52
CA GLY A 385 0.77 -3.34 32.40
C GLY A 385 1.51 -2.44 33.40
N MET A 386 2.71 -2.83 33.85
CA MET A 386 3.51 -2.08 34.84
C MET A 386 4.60 -1.17 34.22
N GLY A 387 4.51 -0.80 32.93
CA GLY A 387 5.57 -0.07 32.20
C GLY A 387 5.10 0.92 31.14
#